data_AF-A0A428UHA4-F1
#
_entry.id   AF-A0A428UHA4-F1
#
_cell.length_a   1.000
_cell.length_b   1.000
_cell.length_c   1.000
_cell.angle_alpha   90.00
_cell.angle_beta   90.00
_cell.angle_gamma   90.00
#
_symmetry.space_group_name_H-M   'P 1'
#
loop_
_entity.id
_entity.type
_entity.pdbx_description
1 polymer ?
#
loop_
_entity_poly.entity_id
_entity_poly.type
_entity_poly.pdbx_seq_one_letter_code
_entity_poly.pdbx_strand_id
1 'polypeptide(L)'
;MHADRLSTYKWHDTSLSDKIEHAFQALALDETRPPFSPAVWERRPENRLTTDLRQVWFPGNHANCGGGWEDQGIANCTLAWMMDQLASVGVEHPTPRPKKTKPKKKKGVPDKWAISPIFDNNHPFRPWGLGSINKPSSLLYKLSGQTIRTPGLYRPMDPKTKLDEARFLQDTNERIHSTVRIRLACQGLGLNDKTVWDCPSLLKSWKVKRTQEKYQDPVPFHPGWDPEGEEDDMGDPNGWSKGRWVWDG
;
A
#
# COMPACT_ATOMS: atom_id res chain seq x y z
N MET A 1 40.11 -23.06 -6.86
CA MET A 1 38.68 -23.22 -6.52
C MET A 1 38.32 -22.11 -5.54
N HIS A 2 37.80 -21.00 -6.06
CA HIS A 2 37.24 -19.89 -5.27
C HIS A 2 35.75 -20.15 -5.09
N ALA A 3 35.33 -20.45 -3.87
CA ALA A 3 33.93 -20.33 -3.47
C ALA A 3 33.85 -19.09 -2.57
N ASP A 4 33.76 -17.94 -3.24
CA ASP A 4 33.63 -16.66 -2.59
C ASP A 4 32.23 -16.50 -1.99
N ARG A 5 32.18 -15.73 -0.90
CA ARG A 5 31.05 -15.51 -0.01
C ARG A 5 29.79 -15.08 -0.76
N LEU A 6 28.77 -15.94 -0.80
CA LEU A 6 27.39 -15.48 -0.87
C LEU A 6 26.97 -15.05 0.55
N SER A 7 27.40 -13.86 0.97
CA SER A 7 26.79 -13.21 2.13
C SER A 7 25.33 -12.95 1.79
N THR A 8 24.43 -13.73 2.37
CA THR A 8 22.99 -13.48 2.34
C THR A 8 22.74 -12.07 2.87
N TYR A 9 22.57 -11.09 1.98
CA TYR A 9 22.09 -9.76 2.34
C TYR A 9 20.67 -9.93 2.85
N LYS A 10 20.49 -9.84 4.17
CA LYS A 10 19.18 -9.80 4.81
C LYS A 10 19.14 -8.54 5.67
N TRP A 11 18.17 -7.68 5.36
CA TRP A 11 17.86 -6.49 6.13
C TRP A 11 17.25 -6.94 7.47
N HIS A 12 18.10 -6.98 8.50
CA HIS A 12 17.71 -7.41 9.85
C HIS A 12 17.43 -6.25 10.80
N ASP A 13 17.81 -5.02 10.40
CA ASP A 13 17.51 -3.82 11.17
C ASP A 13 16.26 -3.14 10.59
N THR A 14 15.16 -3.22 11.31
CA THR A 14 13.90 -2.53 11.00
C THR A 14 13.81 -1.15 11.64
N SER A 15 14.82 -0.74 12.42
CA SER A 15 14.81 0.57 13.04
C SER A 15 15.34 1.63 12.09
N LEU A 16 14.63 2.75 12.03
CA LEU A 16 15.07 3.87 11.19
C LEU A 16 16.25 4.59 11.85
N SER A 17 17.24 4.97 11.05
CA SER A 17 18.29 5.89 11.50
C SER A 17 17.68 7.26 11.79
N ASP A 18 18.26 7.94 12.77
CA ASP A 18 18.07 9.35 13.09
C ASP A 18 18.32 10.33 11.93
N LYS A 19 19.01 9.89 10.87
CA LYS A 19 19.28 10.69 9.66
C LYS A 19 18.15 10.65 8.63
N ILE A 20 17.10 9.88 8.87
CA ILE A 20 15.96 9.77 7.96
C ILE A 20 14.87 10.73 8.42
N GLU A 21 14.60 11.77 7.63
CA GLU A 21 13.54 12.74 7.92
C GLU A 21 12.16 12.24 7.50
N HIS A 22 12.07 11.59 6.33
CA HIS A 22 10.81 11.08 5.78
C HIS A 22 10.95 9.61 5.37
N ALA A 23 10.06 8.75 5.86
CA ALA A 23 10.06 7.32 5.57
C ALA A 23 8.65 6.85 5.21
N PHE A 24 8.42 6.56 3.93
CA PHE A 24 7.11 6.14 3.42
C PHE A 24 7.15 4.71 2.89
N GLN A 25 6.22 3.87 3.33
CA GLN A 25 6.17 2.46 2.94
C GLN A 25 4.75 2.02 2.56
N ALA A 26 4.61 1.41 1.39
CA ALA A 26 3.41 0.68 0.99
C ALA A 26 3.59 -0.82 1.26
N LEU A 27 2.67 -1.42 2.00
CA LEU A 27 2.72 -2.80 2.46
C LEU A 27 1.55 -3.61 1.92
N ALA A 28 1.82 -4.81 1.42
CA ALA A 28 0.81 -5.71 0.85
C ALA A 28 0.12 -6.56 1.93
N LEU A 29 -1.21 -6.67 1.96
CA LEU A 29 -1.91 -7.50 2.96
C LEU A 29 -1.93 -8.98 2.60
N ASP A 30 -2.01 -9.32 1.32
CA ASP A 30 -2.26 -10.69 0.82
C ASP A 30 -0.99 -11.41 0.33
N GLU A 31 0.19 -10.88 0.66
CA GLU A 31 1.46 -11.52 0.37
C GLU A 31 1.80 -12.56 1.44
N THR A 32 1.69 -13.84 1.08
CA THR A 32 1.86 -14.96 2.01
C THR A 32 3.18 -15.71 1.88
N ARG A 33 4.06 -15.33 0.93
CA ARG A 33 5.29 -16.08 0.67
C ARG A 33 6.32 -15.77 1.77
N PRO A 34 6.87 -16.78 2.47
CA PRO A 34 7.82 -16.55 3.57
C PRO A 34 9.08 -15.75 3.20
N PRO A 35 9.65 -15.87 1.98
CA PRO A 35 10.78 -15.02 1.59
C PRO A 35 10.44 -13.53 1.45
N PHE A 36 9.14 -13.18 1.42
CA PHE A 36 8.63 -11.82 1.27
C PHE A 36 7.94 -11.35 2.56
N SER A 37 8.45 -11.77 3.73
CA SER A 37 8.06 -11.20 5.01
C SER A 37 8.26 -9.68 4.98
N PRO A 38 7.27 -8.89 5.43
CA PRO A 38 7.40 -7.44 5.42
C PRO A 38 8.43 -6.98 6.45
N ALA A 39 9.27 -6.03 6.04
CA ALA A 39 10.15 -5.31 6.94
C ALA A 39 9.42 -4.05 7.41
N VAL A 40 8.56 -4.20 8.42
CA VAL A 40 7.86 -3.07 9.05
C VAL A 40 8.87 -2.27 9.87
N TRP A 41 8.87 -0.96 9.69
CA TRP A 41 9.80 -0.06 10.37
C TRP A 41 9.26 0.40 11.73
N GLU A 42 10.17 0.67 12.67
CA GLU A 42 9.85 1.35 13.93
C GLU A 42 10.67 2.64 14.08
N ARG A 43 10.07 3.67 14.68
CA ARG A 43 10.81 4.84 15.17
C ARG A 43 11.43 4.52 16.52
N ARG A 44 12.68 4.93 16.69
CA ARG A 44 13.34 4.92 17.98
C ARG A 44 12.97 6.18 18.77
N PRO A 45 13.11 6.18 20.10
CA PRO A 45 12.88 7.37 20.91
C PRO A 45 13.64 8.60 20.41
N GLU A 46 14.85 8.41 19.87
CA GLU A 46 15.72 9.49 19.41
C GLU A 46 15.20 10.18 18.15
N ASN A 47 14.46 9.47 17.28
CA ASN A 47 13.98 10.00 16.01
C ASN A 47 12.45 10.18 15.95
N ARG A 48 11.76 9.98 17.08
CA ARG A 48 10.31 10.13 17.19
C ARG A 48 9.78 11.50 16.76
N LEU A 49 10.54 12.56 17.00
CA LEU A 49 10.16 13.94 16.68
C LEU A 49 10.77 14.46 15.36
N THR A 50 11.74 13.74 14.80
CA THR A 50 12.49 14.17 13.61
C THR A 50 12.15 13.36 12.36
N THR A 51 11.63 12.14 12.55
CA THR A 51 11.25 11.24 11.44
C THR A 51 9.74 11.19 11.29
N ASP A 52 9.27 11.61 10.13
CA ASP A 52 7.93 11.37 9.63
C ASP A 52 7.85 9.98 8.96
N LEU A 53 7.46 8.99 9.77
CA LEU A 53 7.25 7.62 9.33
C LEU A 53 5.79 7.41 8.94
N ARG A 54 5.49 6.97 7.72
CA ARG A 54 4.14 6.61 7.26
C ARG A 54 4.16 5.24 6.58
N GLN A 55 3.50 4.26 7.18
CA GLN A 55 3.42 2.90 6.64
C GLN A 55 1.96 2.56 6.37
N VAL A 56 1.61 2.20 5.14
CA VAL A 56 0.22 1.97 4.74
C VAL A 56 0.03 0.61 4.12
N TRP A 57 -0.95 -0.13 4.63
CA TRP A 57 -1.35 -1.45 4.16
C TRP A 57 -2.40 -1.38 3.07
N PHE A 58 -2.17 -2.09 1.97
CA PHE A 58 -3.01 -2.17 0.78
C PHE A 58 -3.45 -3.61 0.50
N PRO A 59 -4.60 -3.80 -0.18
CA PRO A 59 -4.99 -5.13 -0.65
C PRO A 59 -3.98 -5.66 -1.66
N GLY A 60 -3.92 -6.98 -1.82
CA GLY A 60 -3.11 -7.66 -2.82
C GLY A 60 -1.75 -8.11 -2.32
N ASN A 61 -0.99 -8.74 -3.22
CA ASN A 61 0.34 -9.28 -2.95
C ASN A 61 1.47 -8.28 -3.27
N HIS A 62 2.72 -8.72 -3.19
CA HIS A 62 3.90 -7.88 -3.45
C HIS A 62 3.85 -7.16 -4.81
N ALA A 63 3.47 -7.84 -5.89
CA ALA A 63 3.38 -7.26 -7.24
C ALA A 63 2.08 -6.47 -7.48
N ASN A 64 1.03 -6.69 -6.68
CA ASN A 64 -0.12 -5.79 -6.68
C ASN A 64 0.24 -4.43 -6.06
N CYS A 65 1.07 -4.39 -5.02
CA CYS A 65 1.51 -3.15 -4.40
C CYS A 65 2.66 -2.48 -5.15
N GLY A 66 3.64 -3.24 -5.62
CA GLY A 66 4.82 -2.70 -6.32
C GLY A 66 4.67 -2.53 -7.83
N GLY A 67 3.59 -3.05 -8.41
CA GLY A 67 3.43 -3.21 -9.85
C GLY A 67 4.08 -4.49 -10.38
N GLY A 68 3.53 -5.02 -11.47
CA GLY A 68 4.06 -6.22 -12.15
C GLY A 68 3.02 -7.24 -12.58
N TRP A 69 1.74 -7.02 -12.29
CA TRP A 69 0.62 -7.76 -12.87
C TRP A 69 0.07 -7.05 -14.11
N GLU A 70 -0.75 -7.73 -14.92
CA GLU A 70 -1.43 -7.08 -16.05
C GLU A 70 -2.42 -6.02 -15.56
N ASP A 71 -3.22 -6.38 -14.55
CA ASP A 71 -4.10 -5.46 -13.84
C ASP A 71 -3.28 -4.60 -12.86
N GLN A 72 -3.22 -3.30 -13.16
CA GLN A 72 -2.48 -2.31 -12.40
C GLN A 72 -3.38 -1.53 -11.42
N GLY A 73 -4.65 -1.91 -11.23
CA GLY A 73 -5.60 -1.14 -10.44
C GLY A 73 -5.12 -0.87 -9.01
N ILE A 74 -4.63 -1.90 -8.32
CA ILE A 74 -4.06 -1.74 -6.96
C ILE A 74 -2.70 -1.03 -6.98
N ALA A 75 -1.86 -1.30 -7.97
CA ALA A 75 -0.55 -0.66 -8.10
C ALA A 75 -0.67 0.85 -8.38
N ASN A 76 -1.70 1.25 -9.12
CA ASN A 76 -2.02 2.65 -9.32
C ASN A 76 -2.49 3.32 -8.02
N CYS A 77 -3.22 2.60 -7.16
CA CYS A 77 -3.60 3.11 -5.84
C CYS A 77 -2.38 3.33 -4.94
N THR A 78 -1.44 2.37 -4.90
CA THR A 78 -0.21 2.50 -4.11
C THR A 78 0.70 3.60 -4.67
N LEU A 79 0.79 3.72 -5.99
CA LEU A 79 1.55 4.76 -6.66
C LEU A 79 0.97 6.15 -6.39
N ALA A 80 -0.35 6.33 -6.53
CA ALA A 80 -1.02 7.59 -6.24
C ALA A 80 -0.82 8.01 -4.78
N TRP A 81 -0.94 7.06 -3.85
CA TRP A 81 -0.66 7.32 -2.44
C TRP A 81 0.80 7.75 -2.21
N MET A 82 1.77 7.07 -2.84
CA MET A 82 3.18 7.41 -2.71
C MET A 82 3.48 8.80 -3.30
N MET A 83 2.89 9.13 -4.45
CA MET A 83 3.01 10.45 -5.06
C MET A 83 2.48 11.54 -4.14
N ASP A 84 1.34 11.31 -3.48
CA ASP A 84 0.79 12.23 -2.49
C ASP A 84 1.73 12.41 -1.28
N GLN A 85 2.35 11.33 -0.78
CA GLN A 85 3.30 11.43 0.33
C GLN A 85 4.54 12.24 -0.07
N LEU A 86 5.06 12.03 -1.28
CA LEU A 86 6.21 12.75 -1.83
C LEU A 86 5.87 14.23 -2.09
N ALA A 87 4.68 14.52 -2.62
CA ALA A 87 4.21 15.90 -2.80
C ALA A 87 4.12 16.63 -1.46
N SER A 88 3.72 15.92 -0.39
CA SER A 88 3.63 16.50 0.96
C SER A 88 4.95 16.98 1.56
N VAL A 89 6.07 16.54 1.00
CA VAL A 89 7.42 16.95 1.40
C VAL A 89 8.11 17.80 0.32
N GLY A 90 7.33 18.31 -0.65
CA GLY A 90 7.82 19.20 -1.71
C GLY A 90 8.57 18.49 -2.84
N VAL A 91 8.48 17.15 -2.94
CA VAL A 91 9.05 16.43 -4.09
C VAL A 91 8.10 16.58 -5.27
N GLU A 92 8.49 17.45 -6.21
CA GLU A 92 7.77 17.63 -7.45
C GLU A 92 7.85 16.37 -8.32
N HIS A 93 6.69 15.85 -8.69
CA HIS A 93 6.62 14.82 -9.71
C HIS A 93 6.67 15.52 -11.07
N PRO A 94 7.45 15.02 -12.03
CA PRO A 94 7.36 15.52 -13.39
C PRO A 94 5.91 15.32 -13.83
N THR A 95 5.18 16.44 -13.96
CA THR A 95 3.87 16.40 -14.61
C THR A 95 4.09 15.71 -15.95
N PRO A 96 3.32 14.66 -16.29
CA PRO A 96 3.43 14.08 -17.60
C PRO A 96 3.09 15.20 -18.58
N ARG A 97 4.12 15.84 -19.16
CA ARG A 97 3.92 16.82 -20.21
C ARG A 97 3.13 16.07 -21.26
N PRO A 98 1.88 16.45 -21.56
CA PRO A 98 1.20 15.86 -22.68
C PRO A 98 2.11 16.18 -23.86
N LYS A 99 2.78 15.16 -24.41
CA LYS A 99 3.42 15.33 -25.70
C LYS A 99 2.30 15.84 -26.57
N LYS A 100 2.43 17.06 -27.11
CA LYS A 100 1.52 17.61 -28.11
C LYS A 100 1.68 16.81 -29.40
N THR A 101 1.50 15.50 -29.36
CA THR A 101 1.15 14.73 -30.52
C THR A 101 -0.28 15.12 -30.81
N LYS A 102 -0.49 16.05 -31.75
CA LYS A 102 -1.83 16.24 -32.31
C LYS A 102 -2.25 14.86 -32.80
N PRO A 103 -3.26 14.20 -32.19
CA PRO A 103 -3.75 12.96 -32.77
C PRO A 103 -4.21 13.33 -34.18
N LYS A 104 -3.66 12.69 -35.20
CA LYS A 104 -4.22 12.80 -36.55
C LYS A 104 -5.62 12.19 -36.45
N LYS A 105 -6.64 13.02 -36.26
CA LYS A 105 -8.05 12.59 -36.26
C LYS A 105 -8.30 11.89 -37.59
N LYS A 106 -8.32 10.55 -37.58
CA LYS A 106 -8.89 9.79 -38.68
C LYS A 106 -10.39 10.06 -38.61
N LYS A 107 -10.94 10.74 -39.64
CA LYS A 107 -12.39 10.98 -39.73
C LYS A 107 -13.11 9.64 -39.56
N GLY A 108 -14.05 9.57 -38.60
CA GLY A 108 -14.94 8.42 -38.42
C GLY A 108 -14.54 7.38 -37.37
N VAL A 109 -13.46 7.57 -36.60
CA VAL A 109 -13.14 6.70 -35.45
C VAL A 109 -13.56 7.43 -34.16
N PRO A 110 -14.45 6.85 -33.33
CA PRO A 110 -14.78 7.40 -32.02
C PRO A 110 -13.53 7.59 -31.17
N ASP A 111 -13.47 8.68 -30.40
CA ASP A 111 -12.37 8.92 -29.46
C ASP A 111 -12.35 7.77 -28.43
N LYS A 112 -11.37 6.88 -28.55
CA LYS A 112 -11.14 5.84 -27.53
C LYS A 112 -10.43 6.50 -26.35
N TRP A 113 -11.03 6.44 -25.16
CA TRP A 113 -10.48 6.99 -23.92
C TRP A 113 -9.16 6.30 -23.50
N ALA A 114 -8.88 5.11 -24.04
CA ALA A 114 -7.62 4.38 -23.87
C ALA A 114 -7.22 3.67 -25.18
N ILE A 115 -5.90 3.47 -25.37
CA ILE A 115 -5.39 2.61 -26.44
C ILE A 115 -5.63 1.14 -26.09
N SER A 116 -5.79 0.27 -27.10
CA SER A 116 -6.10 -1.16 -26.90
C SER A 116 -5.22 -1.85 -25.86
N PRO A 117 -3.89 -1.66 -25.82
CA PRO A 117 -3.07 -2.28 -24.78
C PRO A 117 -3.44 -1.89 -23.34
N ILE A 118 -3.83 -0.63 -23.10
CA ILE A 118 -4.27 -0.16 -21.76
C ILE A 118 -5.67 -0.69 -21.45
N PHE A 119 -6.53 -0.72 -22.46
CA PHE A 119 -7.90 -1.19 -22.32
C PHE A 119 -7.92 -2.69 -22.04
N ASP A 120 -7.35 -3.49 -22.94
CA ASP A 120 -7.34 -4.96 -22.91
C ASP A 120 -6.65 -5.51 -21.65
N ASN A 121 -5.54 -4.91 -21.20
CA ASN A 121 -4.84 -5.34 -19.98
C ASN A 121 -5.61 -5.05 -18.68
N ASN A 122 -6.57 -4.12 -18.71
CA ASN A 122 -7.40 -3.78 -17.55
C ASN A 122 -8.80 -4.43 -17.63
N HIS A 123 -9.02 -5.39 -18.53
CA HIS A 123 -10.27 -6.13 -18.62
C HIS A 123 -10.31 -7.34 -17.66
N PRO A 124 -11.47 -7.63 -17.01
CA PRO A 124 -12.66 -6.79 -16.98
C PRO A 124 -12.40 -5.51 -16.18
N PHE A 125 -13.02 -4.40 -16.60
CA PHE A 125 -12.88 -3.12 -15.92
C PHE A 125 -13.35 -3.24 -14.47
N ARG A 126 -12.44 -2.95 -13.53
CA ARG A 126 -12.70 -3.01 -12.10
C ARG A 126 -12.76 -1.60 -11.53
N PRO A 127 -13.78 -1.28 -10.72
CA PRO A 127 -13.82 -0.03 -9.99
C PRO A 127 -12.59 0.16 -9.09
N TRP A 128 -12.37 1.41 -8.68
CA TRP A 128 -11.27 1.77 -7.80
C TRP A 128 -11.24 0.92 -6.53
N GLY A 129 -10.07 0.40 -6.17
CA GLY A 129 -9.88 -0.50 -5.04
C GLY A 129 -10.29 -1.97 -5.26
N LEU A 130 -10.87 -2.33 -6.41
CA LEU A 130 -11.34 -3.69 -6.73
C LEU A 130 -10.47 -4.44 -7.75
N GLY A 131 -9.27 -3.92 -8.08
CA GLY A 131 -8.31 -4.57 -8.98
C GLY A 131 -7.95 -5.98 -8.53
N SER A 132 -7.77 -6.91 -9.47
CA SER A 132 -7.54 -8.34 -9.22
C SER A 132 -6.33 -8.61 -8.32
N ILE A 133 -6.45 -9.62 -7.45
CA ILE A 133 -5.35 -10.10 -6.61
C ILE A 133 -4.90 -11.44 -7.18
N ASN A 134 -3.70 -11.49 -7.75
CA ASN A 134 -3.21 -12.71 -8.39
C ASN A 134 -2.34 -13.50 -7.41
N LYS A 135 -2.27 -14.83 -7.56
CA LYS A 135 -1.28 -15.65 -6.84
C LYS A 135 -0.12 -15.98 -7.79
N PRO A 136 1.15 -15.80 -7.38
CA PRO A 136 2.26 -16.28 -8.19
C PRO A 136 2.14 -17.81 -8.39
N SER A 137 2.31 -18.26 -9.63
CA SER A 137 2.11 -19.66 -10.05
C SER A 137 3.25 -20.60 -9.65
N SER A 138 4.35 -20.07 -9.07
CA SER A 138 5.56 -20.86 -8.81
C SER A 138 5.34 -21.99 -7.80
N LEU A 139 5.64 -23.21 -8.24
CA LEU A 139 5.56 -24.44 -7.46
C LEU A 139 6.46 -24.39 -6.20
N LEU A 140 7.58 -23.68 -6.28
CA LEU A 140 8.54 -23.53 -5.17
C LEU A 140 7.89 -22.86 -3.95
N TYR A 141 7.02 -21.87 -4.16
CA TYR A 141 6.34 -21.17 -3.07
C TYR A 141 5.16 -21.97 -2.48
N LYS A 142 4.63 -22.96 -3.21
CA LYS A 142 3.60 -23.86 -2.67
C LYS A 142 4.18 -24.81 -1.62
N LEU A 143 5.47 -25.15 -1.75
CA LEU A 143 6.18 -26.08 -0.85
C LEU A 143 6.78 -25.37 0.39
N SER A 144 6.97 -24.05 0.35
CA SER A 144 7.60 -23.29 1.45
C SER A 144 6.67 -22.95 2.62
N GLY A 145 5.40 -23.37 2.56
CA GLY A 145 4.37 -22.90 3.50
C GLY A 145 3.88 -21.48 3.20
N GLN A 146 2.85 -21.04 3.93
CA GLN A 146 2.26 -19.71 3.82
C GLN A 146 2.27 -19.02 5.19
N THR A 147 2.67 -17.75 5.20
CA THR A 147 2.64 -16.91 6.40
C THR A 147 1.61 -15.80 6.19
N ILE A 148 0.58 -15.76 7.03
CA ILE A 148 -0.40 -14.67 7.02
C ILE A 148 0.23 -13.46 7.71
N ARG A 149 0.02 -12.27 7.14
CA ARG A 149 0.55 -11.02 7.68
C ARG A 149 -0.29 -10.55 8.86
N THR A 150 0.32 -9.80 9.77
CA THR A 150 -0.34 -9.36 11.01
C THR A 150 0.00 -7.89 11.28
N PRO A 151 -0.64 -6.95 10.55
CA PRO A 151 -0.46 -5.51 10.77
C PRO A 151 -0.51 -5.15 12.25
N GLY A 152 0.43 -4.32 12.71
CA GLY A 152 0.55 -3.87 14.10
C GLY A 152 1.05 -4.92 15.11
N LEU A 153 1.30 -6.17 14.71
CA LEU A 153 1.71 -7.26 15.61
C LEU A 153 3.09 -7.84 15.26
N TYR A 154 3.90 -7.10 14.52
CA TYR A 154 5.25 -7.51 14.15
C TYR A 154 6.22 -7.41 15.33
N ARG A 155 7.22 -8.28 15.32
CA ARG A 155 8.29 -8.34 16.32
C ARG A 155 9.63 -8.08 15.65
N PRO A 156 10.58 -7.41 16.33
CA PRO A 156 11.93 -7.29 15.82
C PRO A 156 12.60 -8.66 15.79
N MET A 157 13.44 -8.87 14.77
CA MET A 157 14.17 -10.11 14.57
C MET A 157 15.65 -9.85 14.85
N ASP A 158 16.25 -10.59 15.79
CA ASP A 158 17.67 -10.47 16.07
C ASP A 158 18.50 -10.97 14.85
N PRO A 159 19.39 -10.14 14.27
CA PRO A 159 20.24 -10.53 13.14
C PRO A 159 21.12 -11.76 13.41
N LYS A 160 21.52 -11.96 14.66
CA LYS A 160 22.48 -13.00 15.08
C LYS A 160 21.77 -14.28 15.51
N THR A 161 20.72 -14.16 16.33
CA THR A 161 20.02 -15.33 16.87
C THR A 161 18.82 -15.75 16.03
N LYS A 162 18.32 -14.88 15.14
CA LYS A 162 17.11 -15.08 14.31
C LYS A 162 15.85 -15.40 15.13
N LEU A 163 15.88 -15.06 16.42
CA LEU A 163 14.73 -15.21 17.30
C LEU A 163 13.90 -13.92 17.26
N ASP A 164 12.58 -14.10 17.27
CA ASP A 164 11.65 -13.00 17.50
C ASP A 164 11.82 -12.52 18.94
N GLU A 165 12.01 -11.21 19.12
CA GLU A 165 12.08 -10.65 20.47
C GLU A 165 10.72 -10.77 21.20
N ALA A 166 10.78 -10.74 22.53
CA ALA A 166 9.58 -10.83 23.38
C ALA A 166 8.64 -9.62 23.22
N ARG A 167 9.12 -8.48 22.71
CA ARG A 167 8.34 -7.26 22.50
C ARG A 167 7.80 -7.14 21.07
N PHE A 168 6.72 -6.38 20.92
CA PHE A 168 6.28 -5.90 19.62
C PHE A 168 7.10 -4.68 19.17
N LEU A 169 7.12 -4.46 17.85
CA LEU A 169 7.60 -3.19 17.29
C LEU A 169 6.78 -2.03 17.85
N GLN A 170 7.43 -0.90 18.08
CA GLN A 170 6.80 0.28 18.67
C GLN A 170 6.76 1.42 17.66
N ASP A 171 5.80 2.33 17.81
CA ASP A 171 5.72 3.57 17.01
C ASP A 171 5.92 3.35 15.49
N THR A 172 5.25 2.32 14.96
CA THR A 172 5.34 1.95 13.53
C THR A 172 4.51 2.88 12.65
N ASN A 173 3.54 3.62 13.20
CA ASN A 173 2.60 4.46 12.44
C ASN A 173 1.98 3.74 11.23
N GLU A 174 1.65 2.46 11.42
CA GLU A 174 0.94 1.65 10.43
C GLU A 174 -0.51 2.12 10.29
N ARG A 175 -0.98 2.23 9.06
CA ARG A 175 -2.36 2.59 8.71
C ARG A 175 -2.90 1.65 7.64
N ILE A 176 -4.21 1.57 7.50
CA ILE A 176 -4.88 0.76 6.47
C ILE A 176 -5.46 1.69 5.41
N HIS A 177 -5.14 1.45 4.14
CA HIS A 177 -5.65 2.26 3.04
C HIS A 177 -7.17 2.07 2.85
N SER A 178 -7.86 3.12 2.40
CA SER A 178 -9.33 3.12 2.21
C SER A 178 -9.81 2.08 1.20
N THR A 179 -8.96 1.68 0.25
CA THR A 179 -9.23 0.59 -0.69
C THR A 179 -9.56 -0.73 -0.01
N VAL A 180 -9.01 -1.00 1.18
CA VAL A 180 -9.32 -2.21 1.97
C VAL A 180 -10.79 -2.19 2.39
N ARG A 181 -11.25 -1.07 2.95
CA ARG A 181 -12.64 -0.92 3.38
C ARG A 181 -13.61 -1.00 2.20
N ILE A 182 -13.28 -0.34 1.09
CA ILE A 182 -14.11 -0.37 -0.13
C ILE A 182 -14.20 -1.79 -0.67
N ARG A 183 -13.08 -2.51 -0.73
CA ARG A 183 -13.07 -3.89 -1.21
C ARG A 183 -13.92 -4.81 -0.33
N LEU A 184 -13.84 -4.68 1.00
CA LEU A 184 -14.71 -5.43 1.92
C LEU A 184 -16.19 -5.07 1.75
N ALA A 185 -16.52 -3.77 1.67
CA ALA A 185 -17.89 -3.29 1.53
C ALA A 185 -18.54 -3.73 0.21
N CYS A 186 -17.77 -3.72 -0.88
CA CYS A 186 -18.23 -4.12 -2.20
C CYS A 186 -18.12 -5.64 -2.47
N GLN A 187 -17.76 -6.45 -1.46
CA GLN A 187 -17.49 -7.88 -1.63
C GLN A 187 -16.53 -8.17 -2.78
N GLY A 188 -15.49 -7.34 -2.91
CA GLY A 188 -14.49 -7.45 -3.96
C GLY A 188 -13.84 -8.83 -3.96
N LEU A 189 -13.46 -9.29 -5.15
CA LEU A 189 -12.94 -10.64 -5.33
C LEU A 189 -11.54 -10.79 -4.73
N GLY A 190 -11.24 -11.97 -4.21
CA GLY A 190 -9.96 -12.36 -3.62
C GLY A 190 -9.01 -12.98 -4.63
N LEU A 191 -8.23 -13.97 -4.19
CA LEU A 191 -7.15 -14.56 -4.99
C LEU A 191 -7.66 -15.20 -6.28
N ASN A 192 -7.10 -14.75 -7.41
CA ASN A 192 -7.44 -15.16 -8.77
C ASN A 192 -8.95 -15.09 -9.06
N ASP A 193 -9.65 -14.14 -8.44
CA ASP A 193 -11.09 -13.93 -8.59
C ASP A 193 -11.99 -15.13 -8.24
N LYS A 194 -11.49 -16.08 -7.43
CA LYS A 194 -12.21 -17.32 -7.15
C LYS A 194 -13.28 -17.19 -6.07
N THR A 195 -13.06 -16.29 -5.11
CA THR A 195 -13.90 -16.12 -3.93
C THR A 195 -14.04 -14.64 -3.62
N VAL A 196 -14.99 -14.27 -2.77
CA VAL A 196 -14.98 -12.96 -2.11
C VAL A 196 -13.71 -12.84 -1.27
N TRP A 197 -13.13 -11.64 -1.22
CA TRP A 197 -11.93 -11.36 -0.45
C TRP A 197 -12.23 -11.37 1.05
N ASP A 198 -11.55 -12.26 1.77
CA ASP A 198 -11.72 -12.54 3.20
C ASP A 198 -10.68 -11.86 4.09
N CYS A 199 -9.66 -11.21 3.50
CA CYS A 199 -8.62 -10.42 4.17
C CYS A 199 -8.14 -11.01 5.52
N PRO A 200 -7.58 -12.24 5.53
CA PRO A 200 -7.25 -12.96 6.77
C PRO A 200 -6.19 -12.24 7.60
N SER A 201 -5.33 -11.44 6.95
CA SER A 201 -4.29 -10.66 7.60
C SER A 201 -4.83 -9.58 8.54
N LEU A 202 -6.03 -9.06 8.28
CA LEU A 202 -6.63 -7.98 9.04
C LEU A 202 -7.79 -8.47 9.91
N LEU A 203 -8.75 -9.21 9.33
CA LEU A 203 -10.00 -9.58 10.01
C LEU A 203 -9.82 -10.62 11.14
N LYS A 204 -8.64 -11.23 11.25
CA LYS A 204 -8.31 -12.14 12.35
C LYS A 204 -8.10 -11.40 13.68
N SER A 205 -7.53 -10.19 13.61
CA SER A 205 -7.09 -9.44 14.79
C SER A 205 -7.73 -8.07 14.90
N TRP A 206 -8.34 -7.54 13.84
CA TRP A 206 -8.85 -6.18 13.79
C TRP A 206 -10.30 -6.15 13.30
N LYS A 207 -11.09 -5.20 13.84
CA LYS A 207 -12.47 -4.94 13.45
C LYS A 207 -12.66 -3.47 13.09
N VAL A 208 -13.58 -3.22 12.16
CA VAL A 208 -13.94 -1.85 11.78
C VAL A 208 -14.89 -1.28 12.83
N LYS A 209 -14.55 -0.12 13.38
CA LYS A 209 -15.36 0.62 14.36
C LYS A 209 -15.53 2.06 13.91
N ARG A 210 -16.67 2.64 14.25
CA ARG A 210 -16.93 4.07 14.03
C ARG A 210 -16.60 4.86 15.29
N THR A 211 -15.89 5.98 15.14
CA THR A 211 -15.46 6.84 16.24
C THR A 211 -15.65 8.32 15.90
N GLN A 212 -15.89 9.13 16.93
CA GLN A 212 -15.91 10.60 16.85
C GLN A 212 -14.59 11.22 17.33
N GLU A 213 -13.60 10.39 17.66
CA GLU A 213 -12.26 10.87 17.99
C GLU A 213 -11.64 11.61 16.80
N LYS A 214 -10.91 12.67 17.11
CA LYS A 214 -10.15 13.44 16.12
C LYS A 214 -8.78 12.81 15.96
N TYR A 215 -8.34 12.66 14.72
CA TYR A 215 -7.02 12.12 14.42
C TYR A 215 -6.25 13.13 13.58
N GLN A 216 -4.95 13.20 13.83
CA GLN A 216 -4.04 13.95 13.00
C GLN A 216 -3.65 13.08 11.81
N ASP A 217 -4.15 13.46 10.64
CA ASP A 217 -3.74 12.86 9.38
C ASP A 217 -2.45 13.54 8.90
N PRO A 218 -1.50 12.76 8.36
CA PRO A 218 -0.17 13.27 8.02
C PRO A 218 -0.18 14.15 6.76
N VAL A 219 -1.17 13.93 5.89
CA VAL A 219 -1.49 14.79 4.76
C VAL A 219 -2.73 15.61 5.15
N PRO A 220 -2.68 16.95 5.08
CA PRO A 220 -3.84 17.79 5.34
C PRO A 220 -4.95 17.50 4.32
N PHE A 221 -6.19 17.85 4.65
CA PHE A 221 -7.34 17.59 3.78
C PHE A 221 -7.32 18.41 2.48
N HIS A 222 -6.81 19.65 2.54
CA HIS A 222 -6.57 20.50 1.37
C HIS A 222 -5.10 20.92 1.35
N PRO A 223 -4.21 20.05 0.86
CA PRO A 223 -2.82 20.41 0.72
C PRO A 223 -2.64 21.50 -0.35
N GLY A 224 -1.61 22.33 -0.19
CA GLY A 224 -1.28 23.37 -1.18
C GLY A 224 -0.82 22.83 -2.54
N TRP A 225 -0.65 21.51 -2.68
CA TRP A 225 -0.36 20.84 -3.95
C TRP A 225 -1.59 20.22 -4.62
N ASP A 226 -2.79 20.37 -4.03
CA ASP A 226 -4.03 19.99 -4.69
C ASP A 226 -4.32 20.90 -5.89
N PRO A 227 -4.97 20.38 -6.95
CA PRO A 227 -5.43 21.20 -8.06
C PRO A 227 -6.39 22.29 -7.59
N GLU A 228 -6.10 23.55 -7.90
CA GLU A 228 -7.00 24.66 -7.60
C GLU A 228 -8.35 24.49 -8.34
N GLY A 229 -9.46 24.53 -7.60
CA GLY A 229 -10.81 24.61 -8.16
C GLY A 229 -11.60 23.30 -8.22
N GLU A 230 -11.11 22.19 -7.67
CA GLU A 230 -11.93 21.00 -7.40
C GLU A 230 -12.50 21.09 -5.98
N GLU A 231 -13.82 21.25 -5.85
CA GLU A 231 -14.50 21.14 -4.55
C GLU A 231 -14.52 19.66 -4.13
N ASP A 232 -13.91 19.33 -2.98
CA ASP A 232 -14.07 18.00 -2.38
C ASP A 232 -15.42 17.93 -1.65
N ASP A 233 -16.36 17.21 -2.23
CA ASP A 233 -17.71 16.97 -1.70
C ASP A 233 -17.73 16.23 -0.35
N MET A 234 -16.61 15.63 0.09
CA MET A 234 -16.57 14.81 1.31
C MET A 234 -16.31 15.62 2.58
N GLY A 235 -15.63 16.77 2.51
CA GLY A 235 -15.24 17.59 3.66
C GLY A 235 -14.28 16.90 4.67
N ASP A 236 -13.70 17.68 5.59
CA ASP A 236 -12.73 17.16 6.59
C ASP A 236 -13.33 16.01 7.43
N PRO A 237 -12.72 14.81 7.46
CA PRO A 237 -13.17 13.68 8.27
C PRO A 237 -13.32 13.98 9.76
N ASN A 238 -12.54 14.92 10.31
CA ASN A 238 -12.65 15.35 11.70
C ASN A 238 -13.91 16.22 11.96
N GLY A 239 -14.52 16.77 10.90
CA GLY A 239 -15.76 17.54 10.94
C GLY A 239 -17.03 16.70 10.70
N TRP A 240 -16.89 15.41 10.40
CA TRP A 240 -18.05 14.56 10.09
C TRP A 240 -18.91 14.31 11.33
N SER A 241 -20.16 14.79 11.30
CA SER A 241 -21.13 14.62 12.41
C SER A 241 -21.35 13.16 12.80
N LYS A 242 -21.26 12.26 11.84
CA LYS A 242 -21.42 10.83 12.06
C LYS A 242 -20.10 10.14 12.49
N GLY A 243 -18.97 10.83 12.52
CA GLY A 243 -17.65 10.29 12.86
C GLY A 243 -16.97 9.49 11.73
N ARG A 244 -15.71 9.10 11.94
CA ARG A 244 -14.86 8.35 10.99
C ARG A 244 -14.76 6.87 11.34
N TRP A 245 -14.34 6.06 10.37
CA TRP A 245 -14.11 4.63 10.57
C TRP A 245 -12.63 4.37 10.86
N VAL A 246 -12.35 3.55 11.87
CA VAL A 246 -11.02 3.13 12.30
C VAL A 246 -10.97 1.62 12.47
N TRP A 247 -9.75 1.07 12.44
CA TRP A 247 -9.49 -0.33 12.75
C TRP A 247 -9.10 -0.43 14.24
N ASP A 248 -9.84 -1.26 14.98
CA ASP A 248 -9.71 -1.48 16.42
C ASP A 248 -9.48 -2.98 16.67
N GLY A 249 -8.47 -3.35 17.46
CA GLY A 249 -7.95 -4.72 17.57
C GLY A 249 -7.63 -5.13 18.99
#